data_AF-A0A0S9F4U8-F1
#
_entry.id   AF-A0A0S9F4U8-F1
#
_cell.length_a   1.000
_cell.length_b   1.000
_cell.length_c   1.000
_cell.angle_alpha   90.00
_cell.angle_beta   90.00
_cell.angle_gamma   90.00
#
_symmetry.space_group_name_H-M   'P 1'
#
loop_
_entity.id
_entity.type
_entity.pdbx_description
1 polymer ?
#
loop_
_entity_poly.entity_id
_entity_poly.type
_entity_poly.pdbx_seq_one_letter_code
_entity_poly.pdbx_strand_id
1 'polypeptide(L)'
;MAVDADLAAQAVPGHGVPSQDPDPAAQHALTDSESRRESKSALMGGGVMAGAAAGAAVGVAVAGPVGVFVGGTAGAIAGALGGAAVGQVVEPQPPVGTDYEAAQPRSIERP
;
A
#
# COMPACT_ATOMS: atom_id res chain seq x y z
N MET A 1 -21.88 -23.75 -19.15
CA MET A 1 -22.25 -23.26 -17.81
C MET A 1 -22.20 -21.75 -17.90
N ALA A 2 -23.29 -21.04 -17.60
CA ALA A 2 -23.28 -19.58 -17.63
C ALA A 2 -22.30 -19.08 -16.56
N VAL A 3 -21.51 -18.06 -16.88
CA VAL A 3 -20.65 -17.37 -15.92
C VAL A 3 -21.57 -16.70 -14.89
N ASP A 4 -21.22 -16.83 -13.61
CA ASP A 4 -21.94 -16.16 -12.53
C ASP A 4 -21.91 -14.63 -12.76
N ALA A 5 -23.07 -13.99 -12.67
CA ALA A 5 -23.22 -12.58 -12.95
C ALA A 5 -22.37 -11.72 -12.00
N ASP A 6 -22.25 -12.15 -10.75
CA ASP A 6 -21.45 -11.47 -9.74
C ASP A 6 -19.94 -11.56 -10.07
N LEU A 7 -19.50 -12.71 -10.57
CA LEU A 7 -18.12 -12.91 -10.99
C LEU A 7 -17.77 -12.08 -12.22
N ALA A 8 -18.69 -11.99 -13.17
CA ALA A 8 -18.54 -11.15 -14.36
C ALA A 8 -18.49 -9.65 -14.00
N ALA A 9 -19.24 -9.23 -12.97
CA ALA A 9 -19.24 -7.84 -12.51
C ALA A 9 -17.96 -7.45 -11.74
N GLN A 10 -17.30 -8.42 -11.09
CA GLN A 10 -16.07 -8.20 -10.33
C GLN A 10 -14.79 -8.29 -11.17
N ALA A 11 -14.88 -8.79 -12.40
CA ALA A 11 -13.72 -8.94 -13.27
C ALA A 11 -13.26 -7.62 -13.88
N VAL A 12 -11.94 -7.44 -14.01
CA VAL A 12 -11.37 -6.35 -14.82
C VAL A 12 -11.36 -6.79 -16.28
N PRO A 13 -11.79 -5.94 -17.25
CA PRO A 13 -11.79 -6.32 -18.66
C PRO A 13 -10.42 -6.84 -19.13
N GLY A 14 -10.43 -8.01 -19.80
CA GLY A 14 -9.21 -8.69 -20.23
C GLY A 14 -8.49 -9.51 -19.15
N HIS A 15 -8.93 -9.44 -17.89
CA HIS A 15 -8.38 -10.14 -16.74
C HIS A 15 -9.50 -10.86 -15.96
N GLY A 16 -9.13 -11.61 -14.92
CA GLY A 16 -10.07 -12.25 -14.01
C GLY A 16 -10.53 -11.32 -12.89
N VAL A 17 -10.95 -11.93 -11.77
CA VAL A 17 -11.15 -11.21 -10.51
C VAL A 17 -9.78 -10.71 -10.03
N PRO A 18 -9.63 -9.41 -9.68
CA PRO A 18 -8.36 -8.85 -9.23
C PRO A 18 -7.66 -9.69 -8.15
N SER A 19 -8.39 -10.17 -7.14
CA SER A 19 -7.79 -10.95 -6.04
C SER A 19 -7.19 -12.30 -6.43
N GLN A 20 -7.50 -12.81 -7.63
CA GLN A 20 -7.02 -14.11 -8.14
C GLN A 20 -6.01 -13.97 -9.27
N ASP A 21 -5.72 -12.75 -9.71
CA ASP A 21 -4.79 -12.46 -10.79
C ASP A 21 -3.65 -11.58 -10.26
N PRO A 22 -2.44 -12.12 -10.11
CA PRO A 22 -1.31 -11.37 -9.56
C PRO A 22 -0.75 -10.33 -10.53
N ASP A 23 -1.24 -10.26 -11.78
CA ASP A 23 -0.88 -9.19 -12.71
C ASP A 23 -1.33 -7.84 -12.12
N PRO A 24 -0.43 -6.85 -11.98
CA PRO A 24 -0.81 -5.51 -11.54
C PRO A 24 -1.90 -4.86 -12.39
N ALA A 25 -1.95 -5.14 -13.70
CA ALA A 25 -2.97 -4.62 -14.60
C ALA A 25 -4.37 -5.22 -14.35
N ALA A 26 -4.45 -6.35 -13.63
CA ALA A 26 -5.70 -6.91 -13.15
C ALA A 26 -6.24 -6.21 -11.90
N GLN A 27 -5.43 -5.36 -11.24
CA GLN A 27 -5.85 -4.64 -10.04
C GLN A 27 -6.53 -3.31 -10.39
N HIS A 28 -7.42 -2.87 -9.51
CA HIS A 28 -7.90 -1.49 -9.59
C HIS A 28 -6.79 -0.54 -9.10
N ALA A 29 -6.31 0.31 -10.01
CA ALA A 29 -5.33 1.34 -9.67
C ALA A 29 -5.93 2.32 -8.66
N LEU A 30 -5.15 2.64 -7.62
CA LEU A 30 -5.48 3.70 -6.68
C LEU A 30 -5.36 5.05 -7.38
N THR A 31 -6.24 5.98 -7.07
CA THR A 31 -6.01 7.38 -7.43
C THR A 31 -4.78 7.92 -6.69
N ASP A 32 -4.14 8.97 -7.21
CA ASP A 32 -3.02 9.63 -6.53
C ASP A 32 -3.37 10.05 -5.10
N SER A 33 -4.62 10.47 -4.88
CA SER A 33 -5.11 10.88 -3.58
C SER A 33 -5.24 9.69 -2.60
N GLU A 34 -5.68 8.53 -3.08
CA GLU A 34 -5.76 7.30 -2.30
C GLU A 34 -4.37 6.76 -2.01
N SER A 35 -3.51 6.66 -3.02
CA SER A 35 -2.12 6.22 -2.88
C SER A 35 -1.35 7.08 -1.88
N ARG A 36 -1.51 8.41 -1.91
CA ARG A 36 -0.90 9.30 -0.91
C ARG A 36 -1.44 9.06 0.50
N ARG A 37 -2.74 8.82 0.66
CA ARG A 37 -3.35 8.55 1.97
C ARG A 37 -2.92 7.20 2.53
N GLU A 38 -2.93 6.16 1.71
CA GLU A 38 -2.50 4.81 2.09
C GLU A 38 -1.02 4.77 2.43
N SER A 39 -0.16 5.36 1.59
CA SER A 39 1.28 5.48 1.85
C SER A 39 1.56 6.21 3.16
N LYS A 40 0.88 7.35 3.41
CA LYS A 40 1.01 8.08 4.67
C LYS A 40 0.58 7.25 5.88
N SER A 41 -0.52 6.50 5.74
CA SER A 41 -1.02 5.62 6.80
C SER A 41 -0.04 4.47 7.09
N ALA A 42 0.48 3.84 6.04
CA ALA A 42 1.48 2.78 6.16
C ALA A 42 2.75 3.29 6.84
N LEU A 43 3.23 4.48 6.46
CA LEU A 43 4.40 5.09 7.11
C LEU A 43 4.15 5.49 8.56
N MET A 44 2.99 6.04 8.89
CA MET A 44 2.60 6.30 10.28
C MET A 44 2.58 5.00 11.09
N GLY A 45 1.92 3.95 10.59
CA GLY A 45 1.81 2.66 11.27
C GLY A 45 3.16 1.95 11.43
N GLY A 46 3.98 1.94 10.37
CA GLY A 46 5.35 1.43 10.43
C GLY A 46 6.21 2.23 11.41
N GLY A 47 6.06 3.55 11.41
CA GLY A 47 6.70 4.46 12.35
C GLY A 47 6.33 4.16 13.80
N VAL A 48 5.04 3.95 14.10
CA VAL A 48 4.56 3.51 15.43
C VAL A 48 5.31 2.26 15.88
N MET A 49 5.34 1.23 15.06
CA MET A 49 5.97 -0.05 15.44
C MET A 49 7.48 0.09 15.62
N ALA A 50 8.17 0.72 14.67
CA ALA A 50 9.62 0.92 14.75
C ALA A 50 10.01 1.81 15.94
N GLY A 51 9.28 2.91 16.15
CA GLY A 51 9.48 3.81 17.27
C GLY A 51 9.20 3.14 18.62
N ALA A 52 8.13 2.35 18.72
CA ALA A 52 7.82 1.59 19.93
C ALA A 52 8.93 0.60 20.27
N ALA A 53 9.41 -0.17 19.29
CA ALA A 53 10.51 -1.11 19.48
C ALA A 53 11.80 -0.42 19.92
N ALA A 54 12.17 0.67 19.24
CA ALA A 54 13.37 1.45 19.58
C ALA A 54 13.26 2.08 20.98
N GLY A 55 12.12 2.71 21.28
CA GLY A 55 11.86 3.33 22.57
C GLY A 55 11.81 2.31 23.72
N ALA A 56 11.23 1.14 23.50
CA ALA A 56 11.26 0.03 24.46
C ALA A 56 12.68 -0.48 24.73
N ALA A 57 13.50 -0.61 23.68
CA ALA A 57 14.90 -1.04 23.81
C ALA A 57 15.74 -0.04 24.61
N VAL A 58 15.57 1.26 24.36
CA VAL A 58 16.22 2.31 25.18
C VAL A 58 15.66 2.29 26.60
N GLY A 59 14.33 2.18 26.73
CA GLY A 59 13.64 2.18 28.01
C GLY A 59 14.08 1.06 28.94
N VAL A 60 14.23 -0.16 28.43
CA VAL A 60 14.72 -1.29 29.24
C VAL A 60 16.16 -1.09 29.70
N ALA A 61 17.01 -0.52 28.86
CA ALA A 61 18.39 -0.26 29.19
C ALA A 61 18.54 0.79 30.32
N VAL A 62 17.64 1.79 30.36
CA VAL A 62 17.72 2.90 31.33
C VAL A 62 16.93 2.63 32.61
N ALA A 63 15.76 2.00 32.52
CA ALA A 63 14.80 1.90 33.63
C ALA A 63 14.22 0.48 33.83
N GLY A 64 14.81 -0.54 33.20
CA GLY A 64 14.38 -1.93 33.33
C GLY A 64 12.96 -2.16 32.78
N PRO A 65 12.21 -3.14 33.31
CA PRO A 65 10.92 -3.54 32.73
C PRO A 65 9.88 -2.41 32.62
N VAL A 66 9.83 -1.48 33.58
CA VAL A 66 8.91 -0.33 33.53
C VAL A 66 9.27 0.61 32.37
N GLY A 67 10.56 0.75 32.08
CA GLY A 67 11.05 1.55 30.96
C GLY A 67 10.58 1.04 29.61
N VAL A 68 10.30 -0.26 29.44
CA VAL A 68 9.73 -0.82 28.19
C VAL A 68 8.39 -0.16 27.87
N PHE A 69 7.52 0.01 28.85
CA PHE A 69 6.21 0.61 28.64
C PHE A 69 6.31 2.10 28.34
N VAL A 70 7.05 2.84 29.18
CA VAL A 70 7.21 4.30 29.00
C VAL A 70 7.94 4.61 27.69
N GLY A 71 9.07 3.94 27.47
CA GLY A 71 9.88 4.09 26.27
C GLY A 71 9.13 3.63 25.02
N GLY A 72 8.44 2.50 25.08
CA GLY A 72 7.64 1.98 23.97
C GLY A 72 6.50 2.92 23.59
N THR A 73 5.74 3.46 24.56
CA THR A 73 4.67 4.41 24.27
C THR A 73 5.20 5.74 23.73
N ALA A 74 6.24 6.30 24.35
CA ALA A 74 6.85 7.55 23.87
C ALA A 74 7.47 7.38 22.47
N GLY A 75 8.16 6.26 22.27
CA GLY A 75 8.75 5.88 20.99
C GLY A 75 7.70 5.68 19.90
N ALA A 76 6.56 5.04 20.22
CA ALA A 76 5.44 4.86 19.30
C ALA A 76 4.91 6.22 18.79
N ILE A 77 4.71 7.18 19.70
CA ILE A 77 4.23 8.52 19.36
C ILE A 77 5.25 9.24 18.47
N ALA A 78 6.52 9.25 18.87
CA ALA A 78 7.59 9.86 18.09
C ALA A 78 7.70 9.22 16.70
N GLY A 79 7.60 7.89 16.63
CA GLY A 79 7.63 7.11 15.40
C GLY A 79 6.44 7.40 14.48
N ALA A 80 5.23 7.54 15.03
CA ALA A 80 4.04 7.92 14.27
C ALA A 80 4.22 9.28 13.59
N LEU A 81 4.69 10.27 14.35
CA LEU A 81 4.93 11.63 13.87
C LEU A 81 6.07 11.67 12.85
N GLY A 82 7.16 10.94 13.10
CA GLY A 82 8.27 10.81 12.16
C GLY A 82 7.84 10.14 10.85
N GLY A 83 7.10 9.05 10.93
CA GLY A 83 6.52 8.36 9.78
C GLY A 83 5.57 9.25 8.98
N ALA A 84 4.70 10.00 9.68
CA ALA A 84 3.82 10.98 9.05
C ALA A 84 4.58 12.03 8.24
N ALA A 85 5.68 12.55 8.79
CA ALA A 85 6.49 13.58 8.16
C ALA A 85 7.20 13.06 6.90
N VAL A 86 7.79 11.86 6.98
CA VAL A 86 8.39 11.22 5.79
C VAL A 86 7.33 10.97 4.71
N GLY A 87 6.11 10.58 5.09
CA GLY A 87 5.00 10.39 4.15
C GLY A 87 4.54 11.66 3.42
N GLN A 88 4.97 12.86 3.85
CA GLN A 88 4.68 14.11 3.14
C GLN A 88 5.67 14.40 2.00
N VAL A 89 6.90 13.90 2.11
CA VAL A 89 7.98 14.15 1.14
C VAL A 89 8.15 13.03 0.11
N VAL A 90 7.52 11.87 0.34
CA VAL A 90 7.49 10.76 -0.62
C VAL A 90 6.41 11.01 -1.67
N GLU A 91 6.80 10.96 -2.94
CA GLU A 91 5.85 10.94 -4.06
C GLU A 91 5.28 9.54 -4.26
N PRO A 92 3.96 9.42 -4.53
CA PRO A 92 3.37 8.16 -4.96
C PRO A 92 4.07 7.62 -6.21
N GLN A 93 4.34 6.32 -6.25
CA GLN A 93 4.75 5.70 -7.51
C GLN A 93 3.60 5.79 -8.51
N PRO A 94 3.88 6.14 -9.78
CA PRO A 94 2.87 6.09 -10.82
C PRO A 94 2.36 4.65 -10.98
N PRO A 95 1.10 4.47 -11.39
CA PRO A 95 0.55 3.13 -11.61
C PRO A 95 1.42 2.38 -12.61
N VAL A 96 1.85 1.17 -12.23
CA VAL A 96 2.48 0.24 -13.18
C VAL A 96 1.36 -0.25 -14.10
N GLY A 97 1.40 0.19 -15.36
CA GLY A 97 0.47 -0.25 -16.41
C GLY A 97 -0.11 0.86 -17.29
N THR A 98 0.72 1.51 -18.11
CA THR A 98 0.26 2.13 -19.36
C THR A 98 1.07 1.69 -20.58
N ASP A 99 1.99 0.72 -20.43
CA ASP A 99 2.91 0.29 -21.48
C ASP A 99 2.24 -0.68 -22.48
N TYR A 100 0.94 -0.95 -22.34
CA TYR A 100 0.16 -1.77 -23.27
C TYR A 100 -0.42 -0.98 -24.46
N GLU A 101 -0.12 0.31 -24.61
CA GLU A 101 -0.43 1.06 -25.83
C GLU A 101 0.64 0.83 -26.92
N ALA A 102 0.75 -0.42 -27.39
CA ALA A 102 1.44 -0.74 -28.65
C ALA A 102 0.93 -2.02 -29.35
N ALA A 103 -0.14 -2.65 -28.87
CA ALA A 103 -0.82 -3.72 -29.59
C ALA A 103 -2.15 -3.21 -30.16
N GLN A 104 -2.06 -2.30 -31.13
CA GLN A 104 -3.20 -1.95 -31.99
C GLN A 104 -3.81 -3.23 -32.56
N PRO A 105 -5.12 -3.49 -32.39
CA PRO A 105 -5.78 -4.55 -33.14
C PRO A 105 -5.73 -4.14 -34.61
N ARG A 106 -4.86 -4.79 -35.39
CA ARG A 106 -4.88 -4.66 -36.85
C ARG A 106 -6.30 -5.00 -37.31
N SER A 107 -6.96 -3.99 -37.85
CA SER A 107 -8.20 -4.08 -38.59
C SER A 107 -8.10 -5.24 -39.58
N ILE A 108 -8.82 -6.33 -39.30
CA ILE A 108 -9.09 -7.37 -40.28
C ILE A 108 -10.21 -6.81 -41.16
N GLU A 109 -9.81 -6.04 -42.17
CA GLU A 109 -10.63 -5.85 -43.36
C GLU A 109 -10.73 -7.20 -44.09
N ARG A 110 -11.95 -7.74 -44.17
CA ARG A 110 -12.30 -8.81 -45.11
C ARG A 110 -13.02 -8.20 -46.32
N PRO A 111 -12.59 -8.49 -47.56
CA PRO A 111 -13.53 -8.71 -48.66
C PRO A 111 -14.15 -10.11 -48.58
#